data_AF-A0AAD5YI12-F1
#
_entry.id   AF-A0AAD5YI12-F1
#
_cell.length_a   1.000
_cell.length_b   1.000
_cell.length_c   1.000
_cell.angle_alpha   90.00
_cell.angle_beta   90.00
_cell.angle_gamma   90.00
#
_symmetry.space_group_name_H-M   'P 1'
#
loop_
_entity.id
_entity.type
_entity.pdbx_description
1 polymer ?
#
loop_
_entity_poly.entity_id
_entity_poly.type
_entity_poly.pdbx_seq_one_letter_code
_entity_poly.pdbx_strand_id
1 'polypeptide(L)'
;MPLRYVKTRNLKISTGNALSIAITTTSIASELADIAQFPPVRAAAAILLVIFETIQSIQTNRADCLRLARRCLTLLVDIKDQLEGRWSTAPGALLKNVKKLEGTLESISDYMTKEASHKWHNRLLRKNTIEAAIAEFNEVLDDAVRSFQISTLINIHYEIGAKGDRKYPSRTDSEDSIPQTPPPQYSKESTGCLEDSKPASSSPDLKSPTLLPDQERSFDARESSHQTATPESVSRPLVTDIAKAVPSALRLSSTEAMDHRGFRRYHQSEVFLRGRSSVKSGWWSGSKTATVDGRNLLLKPYDVTHGEAVKKWMQDVKILQNLYHPNLPQMVGYSDDESPTPFILLANGGSINCLSTHNDLLMSPFSPNTTSSSSRSRHDTEQ
;
A
#
# COMPACT_ATOMS: atom_id res chain seq x y z
N MET A 1 37.18 -38.70 9.29
CA MET A 1 35.75 -38.33 9.37
C MET A 1 35.58 -36.96 8.72
N PRO A 2 34.64 -36.76 7.77
CA PRO A 2 34.52 -35.47 7.08
C PRO A 2 33.70 -34.48 7.93
N LEU A 3 34.26 -33.30 8.16
CA LEU A 3 33.65 -32.22 8.91
C LEU A 3 32.48 -31.62 8.11
N ARG A 4 31.25 -31.74 8.63
CA ARG A 4 30.05 -31.10 8.09
C ARG A 4 30.04 -29.62 8.51
N TYR A 5 30.31 -28.73 7.56
CA TYR A 5 30.08 -27.29 7.73
C TYR A 5 28.57 -27.02 7.77
N VAL A 6 28.02 -26.78 8.96
CA VAL A 6 26.67 -26.24 9.14
C VAL A 6 26.77 -24.71 8.98
N LYS A 7 26.49 -24.24 7.76
CA LYS A 7 26.39 -22.81 7.45
C LYS A 7 25.10 -22.26 8.08
N THR A 8 25.19 -21.77 9.31
CA THR A 8 24.14 -20.95 9.92
C THR A 8 23.99 -19.67 9.09
N ARG A 9 22.85 -19.56 8.40
CA ARG A 9 22.47 -18.32 7.71
C ARG A 9 22.18 -17.28 8.77
N ASN A 10 23.14 -16.39 8.99
CA ASN A 10 22.91 -15.15 9.73
C ASN A 10 21.83 -14.35 8.99
N LEU A 11 20.60 -14.40 9.52
CA LEU A 11 19.51 -13.53 9.19
C LEU A 11 19.94 -12.12 9.63
N LYS A 12 20.61 -11.38 8.74
CA LYS A 12 20.88 -9.95 8.96
C LYS A 12 19.54 -9.23 8.94
N ILE A 13 18.91 -9.16 10.11
CA ILE A 13 17.84 -8.22 10.41
C ILE A 13 18.41 -6.86 10.06
N SER A 14 17.85 -6.22 9.04
CA SER A 14 18.20 -4.86 8.66
C SER A 14 17.99 -3.98 9.89
N THR A 15 19.07 -3.52 10.51
CA THR A 15 19.05 -2.76 11.77
C THR A 15 18.26 -1.46 11.65
N GLY A 16 18.16 -0.89 10.44
CA GLY A 16 17.30 0.27 10.15
C GLY A 16 15.80 -0.01 10.32
N ASN A 17 15.35 -1.25 10.06
CA ASN A 17 13.93 -1.60 10.21
C ASN A 17 13.56 -1.89 11.66
N ALA A 18 14.45 -2.51 12.43
CA ALA A 18 14.17 -2.84 13.83
C ALA A 18 13.96 -1.58 14.67
N LEU A 19 14.78 -0.54 14.44
CA LEU A 19 14.68 0.72 15.17
C LEU A 19 13.43 1.52 14.76
N SER A 20 13.12 1.64 13.47
CA SER A 20 11.90 2.33 13.02
C SER A 20 10.63 1.62 13.50
N ILE A 21 10.64 0.28 13.55
CA ILE A 21 9.58 -0.52 14.14
C ILE A 21 9.45 -0.20 15.62
N ALA A 22 10.54 -0.22 16.39
CA ALA A 22 10.49 0.04 17.84
C ALA A 22 9.95 1.44 18.16
N ILE A 23 10.37 2.46 17.40
CA ILE A 23 9.88 3.84 17.53
C ILE A 23 8.38 3.88 17.24
N THR A 24 7.95 3.29 16.11
CA THR A 24 6.53 3.31 15.73
C THR A 24 5.67 2.51 16.69
N THR A 25 6.13 1.36 17.19
CA THR A 25 5.39 0.59 18.21
C THR A 25 5.27 1.35 19.53
N THR A 26 6.28 2.13 19.92
CA THR A 26 6.22 2.92 21.16
C THR A 26 5.20 4.04 21.07
N SER A 27 5.17 4.77 19.95
CA SER A 27 4.15 5.81 19.70
C SER A 27 2.74 5.22 19.70
N ILE A 28 2.56 4.12 18.96
CA ILE A 28 1.28 3.40 18.87
C ILE A 28 0.83 2.91 20.25
N ALA A 29 1.74 2.36 21.06
CA ALA A 29 1.42 1.89 22.40
C ALA A 29 0.95 3.03 23.32
N SER A 30 1.56 4.22 23.22
CA SER A 30 1.08 5.39 23.98
C SER A 30 -0.31 5.83 23.55
N GLU A 31 -0.60 5.86 22.24
CA GLU A 31 -1.93 6.20 21.73
C GLU A 31 -2.97 5.17 22.17
N LEU A 32 -2.65 3.86 22.10
CA LEU A 32 -3.53 2.81 22.60
C LEU A 32 -3.80 2.92 24.10
N ALA A 33 -2.80 3.31 24.90
CA ALA A 33 -2.97 3.48 26.34
C ALA A 33 -3.99 4.60 26.65
N ASP A 34 -3.94 5.70 25.91
CA ASP A 34 -4.90 6.79 26.03
C ASP A 34 -6.31 6.37 25.59
N ILE A 35 -6.41 5.60 24.51
CA ILE A 35 -7.70 5.07 24.01
C ILE A 35 -8.29 4.03 24.98
N ALA A 36 -7.47 3.18 25.60
CA ALA A 36 -7.93 2.13 26.52
C ALA A 36 -8.57 2.69 27.81
N GLN A 37 -8.27 3.93 28.17
CA GLN A 37 -8.93 4.60 29.29
C GLN A 37 -10.42 4.86 28.99
N PHE A 38 -10.78 5.02 27.71
CA PHE A 38 -12.15 5.33 27.28
C PHE A 38 -13.06 4.08 27.30
N PRO A 39 -14.10 4.02 28.16
CA PRO A 39 -14.83 2.78 28.42
C PRO A 39 -15.47 2.11 27.18
N PRO A 40 -16.13 2.85 26.25
CA PRO A 40 -16.79 2.24 25.09
C PRO A 40 -15.86 1.52 24.11
N VAL A 41 -14.60 1.94 23.99
CA VAL A 41 -13.62 1.37 23.06
C VAL A 41 -12.53 0.55 23.74
N ARG A 42 -12.56 0.45 25.08
CA ARG A 42 -11.53 -0.22 25.88
C ARG A 42 -11.27 -1.66 25.41
N ALA A 43 -12.32 -2.41 25.15
CA ALA A 43 -12.21 -3.81 24.71
C ALA A 43 -11.55 -3.89 23.32
N ALA A 44 -12.00 -3.06 22.37
CA ALA A 44 -11.40 -2.96 21.04
C ALA A 44 -9.92 -2.55 21.07
N ALA A 45 -9.55 -1.61 21.94
CA ALA A 45 -8.16 -1.19 22.14
C ALA A 45 -7.29 -2.34 22.67
N ALA A 46 -7.80 -3.12 23.63
CA ALA A 46 -7.09 -4.28 24.16
C ALA A 46 -6.85 -5.35 23.08
N ILE A 47 -7.85 -5.64 22.24
CA ILE A 47 -7.70 -6.57 21.10
C ILE A 47 -6.66 -6.03 20.11
N LEU A 48 -6.70 -4.73 19.81
CA LEU A 48 -5.75 -4.12 18.89
C LEU A 48 -4.31 -4.18 19.42
N LEU A 49 -4.11 -4.11 20.73
CA LEU A 49 -2.79 -4.32 21.34
C LEU A 49 -2.27 -5.74 21.08
N VAL A 50 -3.12 -6.77 21.26
CA VAL A 50 -2.78 -8.17 20.95
C VAL A 50 -2.45 -8.34 19.47
N ILE A 51 -3.16 -7.66 18.58
CA ILE A 51 -2.83 -7.63 17.14
C ILE A 51 -1.42 -7.08 16.92
N PHE A 52 -1.06 -5.94 17.54
CA PHE A 52 0.29 -5.38 17.40
C PHE A 52 1.39 -6.30 17.96
N GLU A 53 1.17 -6.95 19.09
CA GLU A 53 2.09 -7.95 19.64
C GLU A 53 2.25 -9.14 18.69
N THR A 54 1.15 -9.64 18.14
CA THR A 54 1.14 -10.75 17.19
C THR A 54 1.90 -10.39 15.91
N ILE A 55 1.70 -9.18 15.38
CA ILE A 55 2.43 -8.67 14.20
C ILE A 55 3.94 -8.63 14.42
N GLN A 56 4.41 -8.41 15.66
CA GLN A 56 5.85 -8.45 15.96
C GLN A 56 6.44 -9.85 15.77
N SER A 57 5.65 -10.90 16.00
CA SER A 57 6.03 -12.30 15.77
C SER A 57 5.98 -12.73 14.29
N ILE A 58 5.16 -12.04 13.47
CA ILE A 58 4.98 -12.34 12.05
C ILE A 58 6.20 -11.83 11.22
N GLN A 59 6.83 -12.74 10.47
CA GLN A 59 7.97 -12.40 9.60
C GLN A 59 7.57 -12.05 8.17
N THR A 60 6.46 -12.59 7.66
CA THR A 60 6.01 -12.42 6.27
C THR A 60 4.82 -11.48 6.20
N ASN A 61 4.81 -10.61 5.20
CA ASN A 61 3.78 -9.58 5.00
C ASN A 61 3.50 -8.68 6.22
N ARG A 62 4.53 -8.43 7.03
CA ARG A 62 4.44 -7.57 8.21
C ARG A 62 3.96 -6.16 7.88
N ALA A 63 4.35 -5.64 6.71
CA ALA A 63 3.99 -4.28 6.28
C ALA A 63 2.48 -4.13 6.10
N ASP A 64 1.81 -5.08 5.43
CA ASP A 64 0.36 -4.99 5.22
C ASP A 64 -0.41 -5.23 6.52
N CYS A 65 0.02 -6.16 7.37
CA CYS A 65 -0.58 -6.32 8.69
C CYS A 65 -0.45 -5.04 9.53
N LEU A 66 0.70 -4.37 9.49
CA LEU A 66 0.89 -3.07 10.16
C LEU A 66 -0.01 -1.98 9.58
N ARG A 67 -0.19 -1.93 8.25
CA ARG A 67 -1.11 -0.97 7.60
C ARG A 67 -2.55 -1.20 8.05
N LEU A 68 -3.00 -2.46 8.09
CA LEU A 68 -4.32 -2.83 8.57
C LEU A 68 -4.49 -2.41 10.05
N ALA A 69 -3.55 -2.76 10.92
CA ALA A 69 -3.61 -2.42 12.34
C ALA A 69 -3.59 -0.90 12.59
N ARG A 70 -2.79 -0.14 11.82
CA ARG A 70 -2.80 1.33 11.89
C ARG A 70 -4.13 1.92 11.46
N ARG A 71 -4.76 1.37 10.43
CA ARG A 71 -6.09 1.79 10.00
C ARG A 71 -7.14 1.54 11.09
N CYS A 72 -7.10 0.37 11.74
CA CYS A 72 -7.93 0.09 12.91
C CYS A 72 -7.70 1.09 14.05
N LEU A 73 -6.43 1.45 14.31
CA LEU A 73 -6.09 2.46 15.31
C LEU A 73 -6.70 3.81 15.00
N THR A 74 -6.52 4.32 13.77
CA THR A 74 -7.11 5.60 13.33
C THR A 74 -8.62 5.62 13.54
N LEU A 75 -9.31 4.52 13.19
CA LEU A 75 -10.75 4.42 13.41
C LEU A 75 -11.14 4.47 14.89
N LEU A 76 -10.38 3.83 15.78
CA LEU A 76 -10.63 3.90 17.22
C LEU A 76 -10.38 5.29 17.80
N VAL A 77 -9.36 5.99 17.30
CA VAL A 77 -9.11 7.41 17.65
C VAL A 77 -10.29 8.27 17.21
N ASP A 78 -10.75 8.13 15.96
CA ASP A 78 -11.89 8.90 15.44
C ASP A 78 -13.16 8.65 16.28
N ILE A 79 -13.43 7.40 16.67
CA ILE A 79 -14.57 7.05 17.52
C ILE A 79 -14.42 7.66 18.93
N LYS A 80 -13.23 7.59 19.52
CA LYS A 80 -12.94 8.19 20.83
C LYS A 80 -13.22 9.69 20.78
N ASP A 81 -12.66 10.39 19.80
CA ASP A 81 -12.77 11.85 19.66
C ASP A 81 -14.24 12.29 19.44
N GLN A 82 -15.01 11.51 18.67
CA GLN A 82 -16.45 11.80 18.47
C GLN A 82 -17.30 11.55 19.72
N LEU A 83 -16.89 10.64 20.60
CA LEU A 83 -17.62 10.29 21.82
C LEU A 83 -17.10 10.99 23.07
N GLU A 84 -15.98 11.71 22.97
CA GLU A 84 -15.36 12.39 24.10
C GLU A 84 -16.33 13.41 24.73
N GLY A 85 -16.50 13.30 26.05
CA GLY A 85 -17.41 14.16 26.82
C GLY A 85 -18.92 13.85 26.68
N ARG A 86 -19.35 12.96 25.77
CA ARG A 86 -20.78 12.67 25.53
C ARG A 86 -21.15 11.18 25.52
N TRP A 87 -20.21 10.31 25.86
CA TRP A 87 -20.38 8.86 25.76
C TRP A 87 -21.50 8.29 26.65
N SER A 88 -21.79 8.91 27.80
CA SER A 88 -22.87 8.48 28.70
C SER A 88 -24.27 8.68 28.10
N THR A 89 -24.41 9.62 27.17
CA THR A 89 -25.66 9.95 26.47
C THR A 89 -25.64 9.41 25.04
N ALA A 90 -24.65 8.59 24.69
CA ALA A 90 -24.50 8.07 23.34
C ALA A 90 -25.70 7.19 22.96
N PRO A 91 -26.22 7.31 21.73
CA PRO A 91 -27.31 6.46 21.24
C PRO A 91 -26.95 4.97 21.34
N GLY A 92 -27.89 4.14 21.79
CA GLY A 92 -27.66 2.69 21.89
C GLY A 92 -27.30 2.03 20.55
N ALA A 93 -27.79 2.58 19.43
CA ALA A 93 -27.43 2.15 18.08
C ALA A 93 -25.93 2.35 17.79
N LEU A 94 -25.35 3.44 18.28
CA LEU A 94 -23.93 3.75 18.12
C LEU A 94 -23.06 2.76 18.89
N LEU A 95 -23.44 2.49 20.15
CA LEU A 95 -22.76 1.48 20.99
C LEU A 95 -22.84 0.08 20.37
N LYS A 96 -23.97 -0.27 19.75
CA LYS A 96 -24.12 -1.54 19.02
C LYS A 96 -23.14 -1.64 17.85
N ASN A 97 -22.88 -0.55 17.14
CA ASN A 97 -21.92 -0.53 16.04
C ASN A 97 -20.46 -0.60 16.52
N VAL A 98 -20.13 0.09 17.62
CA VAL A 98 -18.81 -0.07 18.26
C VAL A 98 -18.57 -1.53 18.67
N LYS A 99 -19.59 -2.20 19.21
CA LYS A 99 -19.53 -3.63 19.52
C LYS A 99 -19.40 -4.52 18.27
N LYS A 100 -20.00 -4.13 17.14
CA LYS A 100 -19.81 -4.84 15.86
C LYS A 100 -18.37 -4.70 15.37
N LEU A 101 -17.77 -3.50 15.49
CA LEU A 101 -16.36 -3.25 15.17
C LEU A 101 -15.43 -4.05 16.11
N GLU A 102 -15.77 -4.15 17.39
CA GLU A 102 -15.04 -4.99 18.34
C GLU A 102 -15.00 -6.46 17.86
N GLY A 103 -16.15 -7.01 17.42
CA GLY A 103 -16.20 -8.37 16.88
C GLY A 103 -15.41 -8.58 15.59
N THR A 104 -15.29 -7.56 14.73
CA THR A 104 -14.43 -7.66 13.54
C THR A 104 -12.96 -7.63 13.93
N LEU A 105 -12.56 -6.80 14.91
CA LEU A 105 -11.20 -6.79 15.45
C LEU A 105 -10.84 -8.11 16.13
N GLU A 106 -11.77 -8.71 16.88
CA GLU A 106 -11.60 -10.02 17.50
C GLU A 106 -11.34 -11.10 16.44
N SER A 107 -12.12 -11.09 15.35
CA SER A 107 -11.93 -12.00 14.22
C SER A 107 -10.56 -11.84 13.55
N ILE A 108 -10.09 -10.59 13.39
CA ILE A 108 -8.75 -10.29 12.87
C ILE A 108 -7.66 -10.81 13.82
N SER A 109 -7.80 -10.56 15.13
CA SER A 109 -6.85 -11.00 16.15
C SER A 109 -6.74 -12.52 16.21
N ASP A 110 -7.87 -13.21 16.20
CA ASP A 110 -7.93 -14.68 16.17
C ASP A 110 -7.24 -15.25 14.95
N TYR A 111 -7.50 -14.67 13.78
CA TYR A 111 -6.83 -15.06 12.54
C TYR A 111 -5.33 -14.83 12.63
N MET A 112 -4.88 -13.64 13.03
CA MET A 112 -3.46 -13.33 13.16
C MET A 112 -2.75 -14.23 14.18
N THR A 113 -3.40 -14.55 15.29
CA THR A 113 -2.85 -15.42 16.34
C THR A 113 -2.73 -16.86 15.84
N LYS A 114 -3.74 -17.35 15.13
CA LYS A 114 -3.69 -18.67 14.45
C LYS A 114 -2.51 -18.71 13.48
N GLU A 115 -2.40 -17.71 12.60
CA GLU A 115 -1.30 -17.60 11.62
C GLU A 115 0.08 -17.51 12.29
N ALA A 116 0.21 -16.77 13.39
CA ALA A 116 1.47 -16.66 14.13
C ALA A 116 1.89 -17.98 14.81
N SER A 117 0.93 -18.77 15.28
CA SER A 117 1.18 -20.05 15.98
C SER A 117 1.57 -21.20 15.04
N HIS A 118 1.28 -21.09 13.74
CA HIS A 118 1.61 -22.13 12.78
C HIS A 118 3.12 -22.27 12.64
N LYS A 119 3.66 -23.39 13.16
CA LYS A 119 5.10 -23.73 13.24
C LYS A 119 5.81 -23.59 11.90
N TRP A 120 6.24 -22.39 11.53
CA TRP A 120 7.36 -22.00 10.66
C TRP A 120 7.55 -22.75 9.32
N HIS A 121 6.90 -23.87 8.95
CA HIS A 121 7.37 -24.91 8.00
C HIS A 121 6.34 -25.44 6.99
N ASN A 122 5.03 -25.14 7.08
CA ASN A 122 4.23 -25.07 5.84
C ASN A 122 4.60 -23.80 5.03
N ARG A 123 5.47 -22.95 5.60
CA ARG A 123 6.42 -21.98 5.03
C ARG A 123 6.34 -21.92 3.50
N LEU A 124 5.94 -20.76 2.97
CA LEU A 124 5.78 -20.46 1.54
C LEU A 124 4.50 -20.96 0.86
N LEU A 125 3.74 -21.94 1.38
CA LEU A 125 2.73 -22.59 0.54
C LEU A 125 1.56 -21.72 0.05
N ARG A 126 1.26 -20.54 0.62
CA ARG A 126 0.36 -19.56 -0.03
C ARG A 126 0.59 -18.12 0.46
N LYS A 127 1.64 -17.43 -0.01
CA LYS A 127 1.77 -15.98 0.19
C LYS A 127 0.47 -15.24 -0.17
N ASN A 128 -0.20 -15.72 -1.22
CA ASN A 128 -1.50 -15.23 -1.69
C ASN A 128 -2.65 -15.45 -0.69
N THR A 129 -2.62 -16.44 0.20
CA THR A 129 -3.75 -16.69 1.11
C THR A 129 -3.76 -15.72 2.28
N ILE A 130 -2.59 -15.38 2.82
CA ILE A 130 -2.49 -14.34 3.85
C ILE A 130 -2.82 -12.97 3.23
N GLU A 131 -2.30 -12.68 2.04
CA GLU A 131 -2.64 -11.45 1.31
C GLU A 131 -4.16 -11.38 1.00
N ALA A 132 -4.78 -12.49 0.59
CA ALA A 132 -6.22 -12.56 0.37
C ALA A 132 -7.03 -12.38 1.66
N ALA A 133 -6.62 -13.00 2.77
CA ALA A 133 -7.29 -12.84 4.06
C ALA A 133 -7.15 -11.40 4.59
N ILE A 134 -5.97 -10.79 4.45
CA ILE A 134 -5.77 -9.37 4.81
C ILE A 134 -6.65 -8.45 3.93
N ALA A 135 -6.77 -8.76 2.64
CA ALA A 135 -7.67 -8.02 1.75
C ALA A 135 -9.14 -8.17 2.18
N GLU A 136 -9.57 -9.39 2.50
CA GLU A 136 -10.91 -9.68 3.03
C GLU A 136 -11.17 -8.93 4.34
N PHE A 137 -10.21 -8.89 5.27
CA PHE A 137 -10.36 -8.10 6.50
C PHE A 137 -10.41 -6.60 6.25
N ASN A 138 -9.72 -6.08 5.23
CA ASN A 138 -9.87 -4.68 4.85
C ASN A 138 -11.29 -4.40 4.35
N GLU A 139 -11.87 -5.29 3.54
CA GLU A 139 -13.25 -5.16 3.06
C GLU A 139 -14.27 -5.25 4.21
N VAL A 140 -14.10 -6.20 5.13
CA VAL A 140 -14.96 -6.35 6.32
C VAL A 140 -14.85 -5.13 7.24
N LEU A 141 -13.65 -4.59 7.43
CA LEU A 141 -13.44 -3.37 8.19
C LEU A 141 -14.12 -2.17 7.51
N ASP A 142 -13.97 -2.05 6.19
CA ASP A 142 -14.63 -1.01 5.39
C ASP A 142 -16.15 -1.08 5.48
N ASP A 143 -16.73 -2.28 5.38
CA ASP A 143 -18.16 -2.48 5.52
C ASP A 143 -18.65 -2.12 6.93
N ALA A 144 -17.90 -2.52 7.97
CA ALA A 144 -18.20 -2.14 9.35
C ALA A 144 -18.17 -0.61 9.55
N VAL A 145 -17.17 0.08 8.98
CA VAL A 145 -17.05 1.54 9.05
C VAL A 145 -18.18 2.23 8.28
N ARG A 146 -18.52 1.79 7.07
CA ARG A 146 -19.65 2.34 6.32
C ARG A 146 -20.97 2.11 7.06
N SER A 147 -21.16 0.92 7.62
CA SER A 147 -22.33 0.59 8.44
C SER A 147 -22.44 1.49 9.67
N PHE A 148 -21.31 1.80 10.32
CA PHE A 148 -21.23 2.77 11.42
C PHE A 148 -21.63 4.17 10.97
N GLN A 149 -21.09 4.66 9.85
CA GLN A 149 -21.39 5.98 9.30
C GLN A 149 -22.87 6.14 8.93
N ILE A 150 -23.43 5.17 8.18
CA ILE A 150 -24.84 5.17 7.76
C ILE A 150 -25.75 5.16 8.98
N SER A 151 -25.48 4.28 9.96
CA SER A 151 -26.29 4.19 11.17
C SER A 151 -26.24 5.48 11.99
N THR A 152 -25.07 6.12 12.07
CA THR A 152 -24.89 7.39 12.78
C THR A 152 -25.69 8.50 12.11
N LEU A 153 -25.64 8.59 10.77
CA LEU A 153 -26.40 9.57 10.00
C LEU A 153 -27.92 9.38 10.18
N ILE A 154 -28.41 8.14 10.07
CA ILE A 154 -29.82 7.82 10.31
C ILE A 154 -30.24 8.25 11.72
N ASN A 155 -29.43 7.93 12.72
CA ASN A 155 -29.74 8.27 14.11
C ASN A 155 -29.79 9.80 14.32
N ILE A 156 -28.90 10.56 13.67
CA ILE A 156 -28.95 12.03 13.69
C ILE A 156 -30.26 12.54 13.07
N HIS A 157 -30.69 11.99 11.93
CA HIS A 157 -31.95 12.40 11.30
C HIS A 157 -33.18 12.10 12.15
N TYR A 158 -33.22 10.96 12.84
CA TYR A 158 -34.30 10.66 13.78
C TYR A 158 -34.36 11.64 14.95
N GLU A 159 -33.21 11.96 15.55
CA GLU A 159 -33.12 12.89 16.69
C GLU A 159 -33.46 14.33 16.30
N ILE A 160 -33.12 14.76 15.08
CA ILE A 160 -33.47 16.09 14.57
C ILE A 160 -34.95 16.14 14.17
N GLY A 161 -35.44 15.11 13.48
CA GLY A 161 -36.83 15.03 13.03
C GLY A 161 -37.82 14.98 14.19
N ALA A 162 -37.53 14.18 15.23
CA ALA A 162 -38.40 14.06 16.41
C ALA A 162 -38.55 15.36 17.20
N LYS A 163 -37.64 16.33 17.05
CA LYS A 163 -37.70 17.64 17.71
C LYS A 163 -38.51 18.67 16.91
N GLY A 164 -38.75 18.43 15.61
CA GLY A 164 -39.48 19.34 14.72
C GLY A 164 -40.99 19.39 14.94
N ASP A 165 -41.61 18.28 15.35
CA ASP A 165 -43.08 18.17 15.46
C ASP A 165 -43.69 18.73 16.76
N ARG A 166 -42.88 19.29 17.67
CA ARG A 166 -43.36 19.79 18.97
C ARG A 166 -43.82 21.26 19.00
N LYS A 167 -43.99 21.90 17.84
CA LYS A 167 -44.48 23.30 17.74
C LYS A 167 -45.70 23.45 16.83
N TYR A 168 -46.77 22.74 17.14
CA TYR A 168 -48.07 23.40 17.13
C TYR A 168 -48.55 23.43 18.58
N PRO A 169 -48.50 24.58 19.27
CA PRO A 169 -49.33 24.73 20.45
C PRO A 169 -50.76 24.49 19.97
N SER A 170 -51.34 23.37 20.39
CA SER A 170 -52.78 23.18 20.33
C SER A 170 -53.38 24.36 21.08
N ARG A 171 -53.78 25.36 20.29
CA ARG A 171 -54.60 26.47 20.72
C ARG A 171 -55.90 25.84 21.18
N THR A 172 -55.98 25.61 22.48
CA THR A 172 -57.24 25.37 23.18
C THR A 172 -58.17 26.54 22.87
N ASP A 173 -59.39 26.15 22.53
CA ASP A 173 -60.62 26.92 22.58
C ASP A 173 -60.83 27.95 21.48
N SER A 174 -61.46 27.50 20.40
CA SER A 174 -62.69 28.12 19.89
C SER A 174 -63.49 27.06 19.16
N GLU A 175 -64.55 26.58 19.82
CA GLU A 175 -65.75 26.05 19.16
C GLU A 175 -66.13 26.99 18.02
N ASP A 176 -66.11 26.51 16.78
CA ASP A 176 -67.20 26.85 15.89
C ASP A 176 -67.39 25.79 14.81
N SER A 177 -68.67 25.49 14.60
CA SER A 177 -69.18 24.30 13.93
C SER A 177 -69.11 24.46 12.41
N ILE A 178 -68.38 23.60 11.69
CA ILE A 178 -68.48 23.50 10.22
C ILE A 178 -68.47 22.02 9.76
N PRO A 179 -69.26 21.66 8.72
CA PRO A 179 -69.81 20.32 8.52
C PRO A 179 -68.83 19.29 7.94
N GLN A 180 -69.06 18.04 8.35
CA GLN A 180 -68.46 16.83 7.79
C GLN A 180 -68.51 16.82 6.25
N THR A 181 -67.33 16.83 5.63
CA THR A 181 -67.15 16.36 4.26
C THR A 181 -66.62 14.93 4.32
N PRO A 182 -67.26 13.96 3.63
CA PRO A 182 -66.85 12.57 3.67
C PRO A 182 -65.49 12.37 2.97
N PRO A 183 -64.64 11.46 3.47
CA PRO A 183 -63.31 11.22 2.92
C PRO A 183 -63.37 10.64 1.50
N PRO A 184 -62.44 11.02 0.60
CA PRO A 184 -62.37 10.45 -0.74
C PRO A 184 -62.03 8.96 -0.67
N GLN A 185 -62.88 8.15 -1.29
CA GLN A 185 -62.67 6.72 -1.47
C GLN A 185 -61.49 6.49 -2.41
N TYR A 186 -60.40 5.94 -1.89
CA TYR A 186 -59.32 5.40 -2.72
C TYR A 186 -59.74 4.04 -3.26
N SER A 187 -60.12 4.00 -4.53
CA SER A 187 -60.33 2.77 -5.29
C SER A 187 -59.01 2.01 -5.41
N LYS A 188 -58.99 0.78 -4.91
CA LYS A 188 -57.96 -0.22 -5.24
C LYS A 188 -58.25 -0.73 -6.64
N GLU A 189 -57.51 -0.26 -7.64
CA GLU A 189 -57.44 -0.94 -8.94
C GLU A 189 -56.40 -2.05 -8.86
N SER A 190 -56.90 -3.25 -9.11
CA SER A 190 -56.17 -4.50 -9.17
C SER A 190 -56.04 -4.90 -10.64
N THR A 191 -54.87 -5.44 -10.98
CA THR A 191 -54.69 -6.47 -12.01
C THR A 191 -54.71 -6.05 -13.48
N GLY A 192 -53.54 -6.15 -14.13
CA GLY A 192 -53.40 -6.20 -15.58
C GLY A 192 -52.03 -6.79 -15.97
N CYS A 193 -52.05 -8.04 -16.45
CA CYS A 193 -50.90 -8.81 -16.92
C CYS A 193 -50.37 -8.34 -18.30
N LEU A 194 -49.15 -8.84 -18.61
CA LEU A 194 -48.57 -9.13 -19.93
C LEU A 194 -48.20 -7.94 -20.83
N GLU A 195 -46.91 -7.77 -21.15
CA GLU A 195 -46.34 -8.34 -22.38
C GLU A 195 -44.82 -8.11 -22.51
N ASP A 196 -44.26 -9.04 -23.28
CA ASP A 196 -42.91 -9.25 -23.77
C ASP A 196 -42.27 -8.02 -24.45
N SER A 197 -40.99 -7.71 -24.18
CA SER A 197 -40.12 -6.92 -25.07
C SER A 197 -38.63 -6.98 -24.69
N LYS A 198 -37.95 -7.97 -25.29
CA LYS A 198 -36.63 -7.92 -25.98
C LYS A 198 -35.66 -6.74 -25.67
N PRO A 199 -34.40 -7.02 -25.23
CA PRO A 199 -33.40 -5.97 -25.03
C PRO A 199 -32.65 -5.64 -26.34
N ALA A 200 -32.72 -4.37 -26.76
CA ALA A 200 -31.82 -3.82 -27.77
C ALA A 200 -30.59 -3.19 -27.09
N SER A 201 -29.44 -3.76 -27.42
CA SER A 201 -28.10 -3.27 -27.16
C SER A 201 -27.85 -1.93 -27.85
N SER A 202 -27.42 -0.92 -27.09
CA SER A 202 -26.69 0.23 -27.63
C SER A 202 -25.67 0.74 -26.61
N SER A 203 -24.40 0.44 -26.89
CA SER A 203 -23.22 1.02 -26.24
C SER A 203 -23.10 2.51 -26.58
N PRO A 204 -22.68 3.38 -25.65
CA PRO A 204 -22.30 4.74 -25.99
C PRO A 204 -20.85 4.81 -26.51
N ASP A 205 -20.74 5.35 -27.72
CA ASP A 205 -19.52 5.72 -28.43
C ASP A 205 -18.78 6.86 -27.69
N LEU A 206 -17.57 6.58 -27.19
CA LEU A 206 -16.69 7.59 -26.60
C LEU A 206 -15.86 8.25 -27.71
N LYS A 207 -16.26 9.47 -28.08
CA LYS A 207 -15.48 10.36 -28.94
C LYS A 207 -14.34 11.01 -28.14
N SER A 208 -13.11 10.68 -28.52
CA SER A 208 -11.90 11.47 -28.20
C SER A 208 -11.90 12.81 -28.96
N PRO A 209 -11.34 13.87 -28.38
CA PRO A 209 -10.75 14.94 -29.17
C PRO A 209 -9.24 15.08 -28.89
N THR A 210 -8.48 14.84 -29.95
CA THR A 210 -7.61 15.81 -30.62
C THR A 210 -6.51 16.53 -29.82
N LEU A 211 -5.28 16.21 -30.23
CA LEU A 211 -3.98 16.85 -30.00
C LEU A 211 -3.90 18.32 -30.45
N LEU A 212 -2.99 19.08 -29.81
CA LEU A 212 -1.98 20.05 -30.33
C LEU A 212 -1.68 21.13 -29.25
N PRO A 213 -0.59 21.93 -29.34
CA PRO A 213 0.83 21.55 -29.38
C PRO A 213 1.70 22.36 -28.36
N ASP A 214 2.98 21.98 -28.27
CA ASP A 214 4.18 22.74 -27.85
C ASP A 214 4.06 24.05 -27.07
N GLN A 215 4.69 24.10 -25.89
CA GLN A 215 5.31 25.33 -25.40
C GLN A 215 6.58 25.03 -24.59
N GLU A 216 7.71 25.27 -25.25
CA GLU A 216 9.03 25.37 -24.64
C GLU A 216 9.06 26.52 -23.62
N ARG A 217 9.54 26.26 -22.39
CA ARG A 217 10.10 27.28 -21.52
C ARG A 217 11.36 26.78 -20.85
N SER A 218 12.46 27.32 -21.36
CA SER A 218 13.74 27.48 -20.67
C SER A 218 13.57 28.18 -19.33
N PHE A 219 14.20 27.64 -18.28
CA PHE A 219 14.57 28.44 -17.12
C PHE A 219 15.99 28.08 -16.70
N ASP A 220 16.85 29.07 -16.85
CA ASP A 220 18.25 29.08 -16.44
C ASP A 220 18.42 29.11 -14.92
N ALA A 221 19.59 28.64 -14.55
CA ALA A 221 20.21 28.58 -13.24
C ALA A 221 20.00 29.81 -12.33
N ARG A 222 19.87 29.54 -11.02
CA ARG A 222 20.56 30.37 -10.04
C ARG A 222 20.97 29.60 -8.78
N GLU A 223 22.26 29.40 -8.74
CA GLU A 223 23.14 29.07 -7.63
C GLU A 223 23.05 30.14 -6.52
N SER A 224 22.90 29.74 -5.25
CA SER A 224 23.30 30.58 -4.12
C SER A 224 23.60 29.73 -2.88
N SER A 225 24.88 29.68 -2.56
CA SER A 225 25.49 29.17 -1.35
C SER A 225 25.36 30.19 -0.21
N HIS A 226 25.09 29.77 1.03
CA HIS A 226 25.68 30.40 2.22
C HIS A 226 25.77 29.44 3.40
N GLN A 227 26.76 29.74 4.23
CA GLN A 227 27.56 28.89 5.12
C GLN A 227 27.16 29.08 6.60
N THR A 228 27.41 28.03 7.40
CA THR A 228 27.82 27.97 8.83
C THR A 228 27.37 29.04 9.85
N ALA A 229 26.85 28.59 11.00
CA ALA A 229 27.59 28.54 12.28
C ALA A 229 26.72 28.06 13.47
N THR A 230 27.34 27.30 14.36
CA THR A 230 27.01 26.95 15.76
C THR A 230 28.31 27.13 16.56
N PRO A 231 28.37 27.00 17.91
CA PRO A 231 27.35 26.94 18.98
C PRO A 231 27.66 27.87 20.18
N GLU A 232 26.77 27.99 21.17
CA GLU A 232 27.17 28.24 22.56
C GLU A 232 26.26 27.55 23.58
N SER A 233 26.89 27.14 24.68
CA SER A 233 26.42 26.20 25.70
C SER A 233 26.16 26.93 27.03
N VAL A 234 25.07 26.63 27.72
CA VAL A 234 24.92 26.90 29.17
C VAL A 234 24.23 25.71 29.84
N SER A 235 24.73 25.35 31.02
CA SER A 235 24.39 24.12 31.77
C SER A 235 23.51 24.38 33.01
N ARG A 236 22.70 23.35 33.36
CA ARG A 236 22.07 22.95 34.66
C ARG A 236 20.66 23.48 35.04
N PRO A 237 19.89 22.80 35.92
CA PRO A 237 19.93 21.42 36.44
C PRO A 237 18.61 20.61 36.24
N LEU A 238 18.60 19.42 36.85
CA LEU A 238 17.82 18.21 36.59
C LEU A 238 16.46 18.11 37.33
N VAL A 239 15.53 17.34 36.74
CA VAL A 239 14.34 16.68 37.34
C VAL A 239 13.03 17.49 37.41
N THR A 240 12.30 17.53 36.29
CA THR A 240 10.87 17.17 36.11
C THR A 240 10.43 17.76 34.77
N ASP A 241 10.36 16.95 33.70
CA ASP A 241 9.54 17.20 32.49
C ASP A 241 9.94 16.23 31.36
N ILE A 242 9.37 15.02 31.36
CA ILE A 242 9.53 14.06 30.24
C ILE A 242 8.41 14.23 29.20
N ALA A 243 7.40 15.08 29.46
CA ALA A 243 6.24 15.25 28.58
C ALA A 243 6.29 16.47 27.64
N LYS A 244 7.39 17.25 27.62
CA LYS A 244 7.42 18.55 26.90
C LYS A 244 8.57 18.77 25.91
N ALA A 245 9.32 17.73 25.58
CA ALA A 245 10.38 17.79 24.58
C ALA A 245 10.28 16.63 23.58
N VAL A 246 9.17 16.57 22.84
CA VAL A 246 9.19 15.93 21.52
C VAL A 246 9.44 17.06 20.52
N PRO A 247 10.60 17.12 19.85
CA PRO A 247 10.86 18.16 18.87
C PRO A 247 9.82 18.06 17.75
N SER A 248 9.22 19.20 17.38
CA SER A 248 8.46 19.38 16.13
C SER A 248 9.29 19.15 14.85
N ALA A 249 10.50 18.57 14.97
CA ALA A 249 11.42 18.21 13.91
C ALA A 249 11.22 16.78 13.36
N LEU A 250 10.23 16.03 13.83
CA LEU A 250 9.78 14.80 13.19
C LEU A 250 8.47 15.02 12.41
N ARG A 251 8.46 16.05 11.55
CA ARG A 251 7.77 15.88 10.26
C ARG A 251 8.59 14.85 9.48
N LEU A 252 8.42 13.58 9.83
CA LEU A 252 8.78 12.48 8.95
C LEU A 252 8.02 12.76 7.67
N SER A 253 8.77 13.11 6.63
CA SER A 253 8.32 13.05 5.26
C SER A 253 7.67 11.68 5.08
N SER A 254 6.34 11.69 5.09
CA SER A 254 5.54 10.87 4.22
C SER A 254 6.23 10.82 2.85
N THR A 255 6.23 9.66 2.20
CA THR A 255 6.93 9.29 0.95
C THR A 255 8.45 9.09 1.13
N GLU A 256 9.01 7.91 0.86
CA GLU A 256 9.13 7.35 -0.49
C GLU A 256 8.94 5.82 -0.58
N ALA A 257 8.02 5.43 -1.46
CA ALA A 257 8.12 4.29 -2.39
C ALA A 257 8.37 2.85 -1.87
N MET A 258 7.49 2.32 -1.00
CA MET A 258 7.38 0.85 -0.83
C MET A 258 6.42 0.15 -1.83
N ASP A 259 6.06 0.77 -2.96
CA ASP A 259 5.12 0.19 -3.95
C ASP A 259 5.76 -0.74 -5.01
N HIS A 260 6.94 -1.29 -4.73
CA HIS A 260 7.71 -2.09 -5.69
C HIS A 260 7.98 -3.52 -5.22
N ARG A 261 6.95 -4.22 -4.74
CA ARG A 261 6.97 -5.66 -4.41
C ARG A 261 8.14 -6.13 -3.51
N GLY A 262 8.72 -5.23 -2.71
CA GLY A 262 9.86 -5.50 -1.84
C GLY A 262 11.25 -5.38 -2.48
N PHE A 263 11.37 -4.84 -3.69
CA PHE A 263 12.65 -4.52 -4.33
C PHE A 263 13.00 -3.04 -4.12
N ARG A 264 14.28 -2.75 -3.86
CA ARG A 264 14.75 -1.37 -3.62
C ARG A 264 15.00 -0.64 -4.94
N ARG A 265 14.56 0.61 -5.04
CA ARG A 265 14.98 1.54 -6.10
C ARG A 265 16.35 2.11 -5.73
N TYR A 266 17.24 2.19 -6.71
CA TYR A 266 18.59 2.74 -6.54
C TYR A 266 18.78 3.94 -7.44
N HIS A 267 19.29 5.03 -6.88
CA HIS A 267 19.77 6.14 -7.67
C HIS A 267 21.13 5.79 -8.31
N GLN A 268 21.44 6.35 -9.48
CA GLN A 268 22.68 6.05 -10.21
C GLN A 268 23.94 6.37 -9.40
N SER A 269 23.89 7.40 -8.54
CA SER A 269 25.01 7.78 -7.66
C SER A 269 25.30 6.77 -6.55
N GLU A 270 24.37 5.87 -6.22
CA GLU A 270 24.57 4.82 -5.21
C GLU A 270 25.33 3.61 -5.77
N VAL A 271 25.54 3.57 -7.10
CA VAL A 271 26.02 2.40 -7.80
C VAL A 271 27.40 2.64 -8.42
N PHE A 272 28.42 2.01 -7.84
CA PHE A 272 29.79 2.17 -8.29
C PHE A 272 30.18 1.04 -9.25
N LEU A 273 30.33 1.34 -10.55
CA LEU A 273 30.74 0.35 -11.53
C LEU A 273 32.20 -0.10 -11.29
N ARG A 274 32.45 -1.40 -11.34
CA ARG A 274 33.78 -2.02 -11.27
C ARG A 274 34.07 -2.84 -12.53
N GLY A 275 35.13 -2.45 -13.23
CA GLY A 275 35.75 -3.26 -14.30
C GLY A 275 34.99 -3.28 -15.63
N ARG A 276 35.49 -4.11 -16.55
CA ARG A 276 34.89 -4.35 -17.88
C ARG A 276 33.74 -5.36 -17.78
N SER A 277 32.84 -5.36 -18.76
CA SER A 277 31.72 -6.31 -18.80
C SER A 277 32.23 -7.75 -18.74
N SER A 278 31.62 -8.56 -17.89
CA SER A 278 32.05 -9.96 -17.67
C SER A 278 31.32 -10.94 -18.57
N VAL A 279 30.12 -10.59 -19.04
CA VAL A 279 29.25 -11.49 -19.82
C VAL A 279 29.14 -11.00 -21.26
N LYS A 280 29.63 -11.82 -22.20
CA LYS A 280 29.71 -11.47 -23.63
C LYS A 280 28.47 -11.86 -24.44
N SER A 281 27.67 -12.83 -23.98
CA SER A 281 26.53 -13.40 -24.72
C SER A 281 25.31 -13.61 -23.82
N GLY A 282 24.16 -13.91 -24.44
CA GLY A 282 22.93 -14.25 -23.74
C GLY A 282 22.13 -13.06 -23.20
N TRP A 283 21.09 -13.35 -22.41
CA TRP A 283 20.22 -12.36 -21.77
C TRP A 283 21.01 -11.34 -20.92
N TRP A 284 22.11 -11.79 -20.33
CA TRP A 284 22.97 -11.01 -19.44
C TRP A 284 24.14 -10.36 -20.18
N SER A 285 24.18 -10.39 -21.51
CA SER A 285 25.20 -9.69 -22.30
C SER A 285 25.27 -8.20 -21.95
N GLY A 286 26.50 -7.69 -21.84
CA GLY A 286 26.74 -6.30 -21.46
C GLY A 286 26.67 -6.02 -19.96
N SER A 287 26.37 -7.03 -19.12
CA SER A 287 26.34 -6.83 -17.67
C SER A 287 27.74 -6.51 -17.11
N LYS A 288 27.77 -5.54 -16.19
CA LYS A 288 28.96 -5.04 -15.49
C LYS A 288 28.91 -5.46 -14.03
N THR A 289 30.05 -5.53 -13.37
CA THR A 289 30.06 -5.68 -11.91
C THR A 289 29.87 -4.30 -11.30
N ALA A 290 29.03 -4.18 -10.27
CA ALA A 290 28.84 -2.94 -9.53
C ALA A 290 28.99 -3.19 -8.03
N THR A 291 29.45 -2.20 -7.28
CA THR A 291 29.49 -2.23 -5.83
C THR A 291 28.40 -1.30 -5.29
N VAL A 292 27.50 -1.84 -4.46
CA VAL A 292 26.41 -1.11 -3.80
C VAL A 292 26.42 -1.51 -2.33
N ASP A 293 26.48 -0.53 -1.42
CA ASP A 293 26.58 -0.77 0.03
C ASP A 293 27.69 -1.77 0.41
N GLY A 294 28.84 -1.69 -0.28
CA GLY A 294 29.99 -2.59 -0.07
C GLY A 294 29.80 -4.02 -0.60
N ARG A 295 28.71 -4.31 -1.32
CA ARG A 295 28.44 -5.63 -1.92
C ARG A 295 28.66 -5.59 -3.43
N ASN A 296 29.29 -6.63 -3.97
CA ASN A 296 29.43 -6.78 -5.42
C ASN A 296 28.18 -7.44 -6.00
N LEU A 297 27.52 -6.71 -6.89
CA LEU A 297 26.31 -7.10 -7.61
C LEU A 297 26.58 -7.13 -9.11
N LEU A 298 25.75 -7.86 -9.84
CA LEU A 298 25.74 -7.81 -11.31
C LEU A 298 24.75 -6.72 -11.73
N LEU A 299 25.23 -5.75 -12.51
CA LEU A 299 24.43 -4.67 -13.07
C LEU A 299 24.21 -4.92 -14.56
N LYS A 300 22.95 -4.93 -14.99
CA LYS A 300 22.57 -4.96 -16.41
C LYS A 300 22.12 -3.55 -16.83
N PRO A 301 22.95 -2.78 -17.57
CA PRO A 301 22.55 -1.48 -18.09
C PRO A 301 21.78 -1.65 -19.42
N TYR A 302 20.90 -0.71 -19.73
CA TYR A 302 20.13 -0.70 -20.98
C TYR A 302 20.58 0.49 -21.84
N ASP A 303 21.66 0.29 -22.59
CA ASP A 303 22.34 1.34 -23.37
C ASP A 303 21.67 1.64 -24.75
N VAL A 304 20.35 1.50 -24.86
CA VAL A 304 19.59 1.80 -26.10
C VAL A 304 18.93 3.18 -26.02
N THR A 305 18.20 3.59 -27.06
CA THR A 305 17.43 4.86 -27.02
C THR A 305 16.50 4.87 -25.79
N HIS A 306 16.37 6.01 -25.11
CA HIS A 306 15.74 6.07 -23.78
C HIS A 306 14.35 5.39 -23.74
N GLY A 307 13.50 5.63 -24.74
CA GLY A 307 12.16 5.01 -24.82
C GLY A 307 12.20 3.49 -24.96
N GLU A 308 13.10 2.95 -25.78
CA GLU A 308 13.29 1.50 -25.92
C GLU A 308 13.94 0.88 -24.68
N ALA A 309 14.84 1.63 -24.04
CA ALA A 309 15.57 1.20 -22.85
C ALA A 309 14.60 1.00 -21.69
N VAL A 310 13.73 1.99 -21.44
CA VAL A 310 12.69 1.92 -20.40
C VAL A 310 11.72 0.77 -20.67
N LYS A 311 11.27 0.58 -21.92
CA LYS A 311 10.35 -0.52 -22.26
C LYS A 311 10.97 -1.89 -21.98
N LYS A 312 12.21 -2.11 -22.42
CA LYS A 312 12.94 -3.37 -22.23
C LYS A 312 13.29 -3.61 -20.76
N TRP A 313 13.71 -2.56 -20.06
CA TRP A 313 13.96 -2.58 -18.61
C TRP A 313 12.70 -2.98 -17.85
N MET A 314 11.56 -2.35 -18.12
CA MET A 314 10.30 -2.63 -17.43
C MET A 314 9.81 -4.07 -17.70
N GLN A 315 9.97 -4.55 -18.93
CA GLN A 315 9.69 -5.94 -19.27
C GLN A 315 10.56 -6.92 -18.47
N ASP A 316 11.87 -6.69 -18.43
CA ASP A 316 12.81 -7.54 -17.70
C ASP A 316 12.55 -7.49 -16.19
N VAL A 317 12.27 -6.31 -15.62
CA VAL A 317 11.86 -6.15 -14.21
C VAL A 317 10.62 -7.00 -13.93
N LYS A 318 9.58 -6.93 -14.77
CA LYS A 318 8.35 -7.70 -14.59
C LYS A 318 8.59 -9.21 -14.64
N ILE A 319 9.48 -9.67 -15.52
CA ILE A 319 9.86 -11.09 -15.62
C ILE A 319 10.62 -11.51 -14.35
N LEU A 320 11.61 -10.72 -13.92
CA LEU A 320 12.44 -11.03 -12.76
C LEU A 320 11.69 -10.94 -11.43
N GLN A 321 10.68 -10.07 -11.33
CA GLN A 321 9.80 -10.01 -10.15
C GLN A 321 9.01 -11.30 -9.93
N ASN A 322 8.73 -12.05 -10.99
CA ASN A 322 7.95 -13.29 -10.93
C ASN A 322 8.82 -14.55 -10.97
N LEU A 323 10.14 -14.42 -11.19
CA LEU A 323 11.06 -15.53 -11.35
C LEU A 323 11.90 -15.71 -10.09
N TYR A 324 11.67 -16.80 -9.36
CA TYR A 324 12.51 -17.24 -8.24
C TYR A 324 13.12 -18.60 -8.52
N HIS A 325 14.44 -18.67 -8.63
CA HIS A 325 15.16 -19.93 -8.82
C HIS A 325 16.50 -19.91 -8.08
N PRO A 326 16.89 -20.98 -7.36
CA PRO A 326 18.12 -21.00 -6.56
C PRO A 326 19.41 -20.84 -7.37
N ASN A 327 19.40 -21.20 -8.66
CA ASN A 327 20.57 -21.16 -9.54
C ASN A 327 20.57 -19.97 -10.52
N LEU A 328 19.61 -19.05 -10.41
CA LEU A 328 19.57 -17.86 -11.27
C LEU A 328 19.89 -16.61 -10.45
N PRO A 329 20.53 -15.59 -11.05
CA PRO A 329 20.73 -14.30 -10.38
C PRO A 329 19.39 -13.72 -9.95
N GLN A 330 19.24 -13.44 -8.65
CA GLN A 330 18.01 -12.87 -8.11
C GLN A 330 18.07 -11.35 -8.16
N MET A 331 17.00 -10.70 -8.61
CA MET A 331 16.89 -9.24 -8.59
C MET A 331 16.95 -8.72 -7.16
N VAL A 332 17.82 -7.73 -6.92
CA VAL A 332 17.97 -7.04 -5.63
C VAL A 332 17.25 -5.69 -5.69
N GLY A 333 17.29 -5.06 -6.86
CA GLY A 333 16.67 -3.78 -7.12
C GLY A 333 16.90 -3.31 -8.54
N TYR A 334 16.47 -2.09 -8.81
CA TYR A 334 16.54 -1.49 -10.14
C TYR A 334 16.66 0.03 -10.03
N SER A 335 17.05 0.68 -11.12
CA SER A 335 17.12 2.15 -11.22
C SER A 335 15.75 2.80 -11.15
N ASP A 336 15.71 4.11 -10.93
CA ASP A 336 14.46 4.85 -11.11
C ASP A 336 14.03 4.90 -12.59
N ASP A 337 12.75 5.17 -12.84
CA ASP A 337 12.22 5.35 -14.20
C ASP A 337 12.67 6.68 -14.84
N GLU A 338 13.10 7.63 -14.03
CA GLU A 338 13.69 8.90 -14.45
C GLU A 338 15.21 8.80 -14.73
N SER A 339 15.82 7.63 -14.51
CA SER A 339 17.26 7.47 -14.69
C SER A 339 17.62 7.52 -16.18
N PRO A 340 18.61 8.34 -16.60
CA PRO A 340 18.97 8.51 -18.01
C PRO A 340 19.45 7.21 -18.67
N THR A 341 19.97 6.27 -17.87
CA THR A 341 20.31 4.92 -18.29
C THR A 341 19.71 3.93 -17.30
N PRO A 342 18.55 3.33 -17.60
CA PRO A 342 17.93 2.39 -16.68
C PRO A 342 18.81 1.15 -16.49
N PHE A 343 18.76 0.56 -15.30
CA PHE A 343 19.54 -0.62 -14.96
C PHE A 343 18.83 -1.54 -13.96
N ILE A 344 19.25 -2.81 -13.94
CA ILE A 344 18.81 -3.81 -12.97
C ILE A 344 20.01 -4.32 -12.19
N LEU A 345 19.86 -4.47 -10.86
CA LEU A 345 20.86 -5.04 -9.96
C LEU A 345 20.46 -6.46 -9.55
N LEU A 346 21.40 -7.39 -9.68
CA LEU A 346 21.20 -8.81 -9.38
C LEU A 346 22.23 -9.27 -8.35
N ALA A 347 21.77 -10.07 -7.39
CA ALA A 347 22.64 -10.77 -6.47
C ALA A 347 23.38 -11.86 -7.22
N ASN A 348 24.71 -11.83 -7.14
CA ASN A 348 25.55 -12.85 -7.73
C ASN A 348 25.41 -14.15 -6.90
N GLY A 349 24.62 -15.10 -7.40
CA GLY A 349 24.52 -16.44 -6.83
C GLY A 349 25.78 -17.23 -7.14
N GLY A 350 26.86 -17.00 -6.39
CA GLY A 350 28.06 -17.84 -6.35
C GLY A 350 28.64 -18.28 -7.71
N SER A 351 29.71 -17.60 -8.14
CA SER A 351 30.62 -18.07 -9.21
C SER A 351 29.98 -18.17 -10.61
N ILE A 352 29.71 -17.02 -11.23
CA ILE A 352 29.37 -16.90 -12.67
C ILE A 352 30.43 -17.53 -13.60
N ASN A 353 31.62 -17.86 -13.09
CA ASN A 353 32.69 -18.52 -13.84
C ASN A 353 32.28 -19.87 -14.46
N CYS A 354 31.14 -20.48 -14.09
CA CYS A 354 30.67 -21.75 -14.66
C CYS A 354 29.37 -21.68 -15.50
N LEU A 355 28.72 -20.51 -15.64
CA LEU A 355 27.41 -20.42 -16.30
C LEU A 355 27.44 -20.07 -17.80
N SER A 356 28.63 -19.89 -18.39
CA SER A 356 28.81 -19.39 -19.76
C SER A 356 28.34 -20.31 -20.88
N THR A 357 27.96 -21.57 -20.63
CA THR A 357 27.69 -22.52 -21.72
C THR A 357 26.38 -23.30 -21.63
N HIS A 358 25.61 -23.21 -20.54
CA HIS A 358 24.41 -24.09 -20.39
C HIS A 358 23.07 -23.40 -20.15
N ASN A 359 23.03 -22.13 -19.70
CA ASN A 359 21.76 -21.45 -19.43
C ASN A 359 21.19 -20.63 -20.61
N ASP A 360 21.93 -20.49 -21.71
CA ASP A 360 21.45 -19.73 -22.88
C ASP A 360 20.22 -20.36 -23.56
N LEU A 361 19.94 -21.64 -23.30
CA LEU A 361 18.81 -22.36 -23.89
C LEU A 361 17.46 -22.19 -23.16
N LEU A 362 17.46 -21.81 -21.88
CA LEU A 362 16.22 -21.76 -21.08
C LEU A 362 15.55 -20.38 -21.05
N MET A 363 16.23 -19.34 -21.55
CA MET A 363 15.75 -17.96 -21.51
C MET A 363 15.99 -17.25 -22.85
N SER A 364 15.68 -17.92 -23.97
CA SER A 364 15.61 -17.24 -25.26
C SER A 364 14.44 -16.24 -25.23
N PRO A 365 14.66 -14.96 -25.56
CA PRO A 365 13.56 -14.00 -25.65
C PRO A 365 12.55 -14.47 -26.70
N PHE A 366 11.26 -14.45 -26.37
CA PHE A 366 10.20 -14.48 -27.37
C PHE A 366 10.33 -13.23 -28.24
N SER A 367 11.11 -13.33 -29.32
CA SER A 367 11.16 -12.29 -30.35
C SER A 367 9.80 -12.25 -31.05
N PRO A 368 9.07 -11.13 -31.02
CA PRO A 368 7.92 -10.97 -31.90
C PRO A 368 8.43 -10.95 -33.35
N ASN A 369 7.84 -11.79 -34.21
CA ASN A 369 8.14 -11.85 -35.64
C ASN A 369 8.02 -10.46 -36.28
N THR A 370 9.14 -9.75 -36.42
CA THR A 370 9.24 -8.60 -37.33
C THR A 370 9.57 -9.15 -38.71
N THR A 371 8.55 -9.36 -39.54
CA THR A 371 8.70 -9.59 -40.97
C THR A 371 9.26 -8.31 -41.61
N SER A 372 10.59 -8.25 -41.79
CA SER A 372 11.23 -7.22 -42.60
C SER A 372 11.04 -7.54 -44.08
N SER A 373 10.10 -6.86 -44.72
CA SER A 373 9.96 -6.81 -46.18
C SER A 373 11.16 -6.09 -46.79
N SER A 374 12.10 -6.85 -47.34
CA SER A 374 13.25 -6.34 -48.07
C SER A 374 12.84 -5.98 -49.50
N SER A 375 12.48 -4.72 -49.72
CA SER A 375 12.23 -4.14 -51.04
C SER A 375 13.56 -3.96 -51.78
N ARG A 376 13.80 -4.81 -52.79
CA ARG A 376 14.97 -4.79 -53.66
C ARG A 376 14.71 -3.83 -54.82
N SER A 377 15.22 -2.59 -54.74
CA SER A 377 15.25 -1.67 -55.88
C SER A 377 16.38 -2.07 -56.82
N ARG A 378 16.03 -2.45 -58.05
CA ARG A 378 16.97 -2.62 -59.16
C ARG A 378 17.12 -1.27 -59.87
N HIS A 379 18.35 -0.80 -59.96
CA HIS A 379 18.76 0.21 -60.93
C HIS A 379 18.81 -0.44 -62.31
N ASP A 380 17.94 -0.01 -63.23
CA ASP A 380 18.15 -0.18 -64.66
C ASP A 380 18.97 1.02 -65.17
N THR A 381 20.02 0.69 -65.91
CA THR A 381 20.88 1.61 -66.65
C THR A 381 20.57 1.37 -68.12
N GLU A 382 19.94 2.32 -68.80
CA GLU A 382 19.78 2.30 -70.26
C GLU A 382 20.83 3.20 -70.91
N GLN A 383 21.31 2.71 -72.07
CA GLN A 383 22.19 3.36 -73.03
C GLN A 383 21.41 4.26 -73.98
#